data_AF-A0A137S905-F1
#
_entry.id   AF-A0A137S905-F1
#
_cell.length_a   1.000
_cell.length_b   1.000
_cell.length_c   1.000
_cell.angle_alpha   90.00
_cell.angle_beta   90.00
_cell.angle_gamma   90.00
#
_symmetry.space_group_name_H-M   'P 1'
#
loop_
_entity.id
_entity.type
_entity.pdbx_description
1 polymer ?
#
loop_
_entity_poly.entity_id
_entity_poly.type
_entity_poly.pdbx_seq_one_letter_code
_entity_poly.pdbx_strand_id
1 'polypeptide(L)'
;MLPARYQADEFVFIVVTHACTVVHENFDEEPHLEVLAARIIDKPIGTDTNLKNTRRLSTSLVASEAETPIHLFARDRFFLPRKLLLEFESNPEFHITTQQLTIIKNWLVLRFTNLALPDSFNERLEGRPMEKLRKLLSRNPGYLCENLYLKLNYWDELDEHSDYSLAVLIVYAEVAYDEQEEEIETCAERVNEILDNIPGIHLESCDVITDDMVTLQMLRMGWKRWSVFDQVSVKKETPAKFEP
;
A
#
# COMPACT_ATOMS: atom_id res chain seq x y z
N MET A 1 4.81 10.71 -27.98
CA MET A 1 6.28 10.87 -27.94
C MET A 1 6.67 11.10 -26.49
N LEU A 2 7.62 10.34 -25.94
CA LEU A 2 8.07 10.49 -24.55
C LEU A 2 8.83 11.82 -24.37
N PRO A 3 8.67 12.55 -23.24
CA PRO A 3 9.45 13.74 -22.97
C PRO A 3 10.95 13.44 -23.01
N ALA A 4 11.77 14.38 -23.52
CA ALA A 4 13.20 14.17 -23.77
C ALA A 4 13.99 13.63 -22.56
N ARG A 5 13.61 14.03 -21.34
CA ARG A 5 14.26 13.54 -20.12
C ARG A 5 14.15 12.03 -19.90
N TYR A 6 13.15 11.37 -20.46
CA TYR A 6 12.92 9.92 -20.31
C TYR A 6 13.51 9.10 -21.45
N GLN A 7 14.32 9.72 -22.31
CA GLN A 7 15.04 9.05 -23.39
C GLN A 7 16.48 8.70 -22.99
N ALA A 8 16.88 9.01 -21.75
CA ALA A 8 18.19 8.66 -21.20
C ALA A 8 18.23 7.21 -20.71
N ASP A 9 19.41 6.58 -20.78
CA ASP A 9 19.64 5.17 -20.40
C ASP A 9 19.42 4.88 -18.91
N GLU A 10 19.28 5.91 -18.07
CA GLU A 10 18.94 5.75 -16.66
C GLU A 10 17.47 5.37 -16.42
N PHE A 11 16.63 5.33 -17.46
CA PHE A 11 15.22 4.99 -17.34
C PHE A 11 14.88 3.63 -17.95
N VAL A 12 14.14 2.83 -17.18
CA VAL A 12 13.48 1.60 -17.62
C VAL A 12 11.97 1.82 -17.56
N PHE A 13 11.24 1.32 -18.55
CA PHE A 13 9.78 1.43 -18.59
C PHE A 13 9.14 0.11 -18.15
N ILE A 14 8.26 0.20 -17.16
CA ILE A 14 7.50 -0.93 -16.64
C ILE A 14 6.09 -0.85 -17.22
N VAL A 15 5.66 -1.87 -17.95
CA VAL A 15 4.26 -1.97 -18.40
C VAL A 15 3.39 -2.29 -17.19
N VAL A 16 2.42 -1.43 -16.90
CA VAL A 16 1.51 -1.57 -15.76
C VAL A 16 0.06 -1.86 -16.17
N THR A 17 -0.20 -1.93 -17.47
CA THR A 17 -1.48 -2.35 -18.02
C THR A 17 -1.76 -3.83 -17.72
N HIS A 18 -3.03 -4.20 -17.61
CA HIS A 18 -3.46 -5.58 -17.44
C HIS A 18 -2.97 -6.48 -18.58
N ALA A 19 -2.58 -7.71 -18.24
CA ALA A 19 -2.07 -8.68 -19.22
C ALA A 19 -3.09 -8.97 -20.34
N CYS A 20 -4.40 -9.01 -20.03
CA CYS A 20 -5.45 -9.19 -21.02
C CYS A 20 -5.47 -8.07 -22.08
N THR A 21 -5.28 -6.83 -21.66
CA THR A 21 -5.16 -5.67 -22.57
C THR A 21 -3.91 -5.78 -23.45
N VAL A 22 -2.79 -6.26 -22.89
CA VAL A 22 -1.55 -6.44 -23.65
C VAL A 22 -1.74 -7.44 -24.79
N VAL A 23 -2.41 -8.57 -24.52
CA VAL A 23 -2.59 -9.66 -25.50
C VAL A 23 -3.88 -9.58 -26.32
N HIS A 24 -4.72 -8.56 -26.09
CA HIS A 24 -6.00 -8.41 -26.80
C HIS A 24 -5.82 -8.34 -28.32
N GLU A 25 -6.64 -9.02 -29.11
CA GLU A 25 -6.42 -9.09 -30.55
C GLU A 25 -6.74 -7.77 -31.27
N ASN A 26 -7.65 -6.97 -30.71
CA ASN A 26 -8.13 -5.74 -31.33
C ASN A 26 -7.37 -4.50 -30.83
N PHE A 27 -6.54 -3.91 -31.67
CA PHE A 27 -5.81 -2.67 -31.36
C PHE A 27 -6.69 -1.42 -31.30
N ASP A 28 -7.90 -1.43 -31.84
CA ASP A 28 -8.77 -0.26 -31.81
C ASP A 28 -9.60 -0.20 -30.52
N GLU A 29 -9.93 -1.35 -29.93
CA GLU A 29 -10.59 -1.44 -28.62
C GLU A 29 -9.64 -1.12 -27.47
N GLU A 30 -8.38 -1.59 -27.56
CA GLU A 30 -7.34 -1.36 -26.56
C GLU A 30 -6.09 -0.76 -27.22
N PRO A 31 -6.10 0.53 -27.61
CA PRO A 31 -5.03 1.12 -28.42
C PRO A 31 -3.76 1.49 -27.66
N HIS A 32 -3.81 1.56 -26.33
CA HIS A 32 -2.73 2.10 -25.52
C HIS A 32 -2.27 1.15 -24.43
N LEU A 33 -0.99 1.28 -24.09
CA LEU A 33 -0.38 0.71 -22.89
C LEU A 33 -0.06 1.85 -21.93
N GLU A 34 -0.42 1.67 -20.68
CA GLU A 34 0.13 2.44 -19.58
C GLU A 34 1.51 1.87 -19.18
N VAL A 35 2.51 2.75 -19.19
CA VAL A 35 3.86 2.47 -18.72
C VAL A 35 4.25 3.42 -17.60
N LEU A 36 5.06 2.93 -16.68
CA LEU A 36 5.66 3.69 -15.58
C LEU A 36 7.17 3.82 -15.84
N ALA A 37 7.68 5.05 -15.84
CA ALA A 37 9.11 5.28 -15.96
C ALA A 37 9.80 5.08 -14.60
N ALA A 38 10.70 4.11 -14.56
CA ALA A 38 11.55 3.79 -13.43
C ALA A 38 12.93 4.37 -13.65
N ARG A 39 13.40 5.23 -12.74
CA ARG A 39 14.78 5.71 -12.77
C ARG A 39 15.68 4.74 -12.02
N ILE A 40 16.72 4.23 -12.65
CA ILE A 40 17.79 3.48 -11.99
C ILE A 40 18.52 4.42 -11.02
N ILE A 41 18.80 3.95 -9.82
CA ILE A 41 19.51 4.73 -8.78
C ILE A 41 20.58 3.86 -8.12
N ASP A 42 21.63 4.49 -7.59
CA ASP A 42 22.73 3.75 -6.95
C ASP A 42 22.32 3.09 -5.63
N LYS A 43 21.38 3.70 -4.89
CA LYS A 43 20.99 3.27 -3.53
C LYS A 43 19.50 3.51 -3.28
N PRO A 44 18.82 2.60 -2.56
CA PRO A 44 17.44 2.81 -2.13
C PRO A 44 17.25 4.07 -1.28
N ILE A 45 16.12 4.75 -1.46
CA ILE A 45 15.75 5.94 -0.69
C ILE A 45 14.80 5.52 0.43
N GLY A 46 15.33 5.36 1.65
CA GLY A 46 14.60 4.74 2.77
C GLY A 46 13.29 5.43 3.21
N THR A 47 13.08 6.70 2.88
CA THR A 47 11.82 7.42 3.12
C THR A 47 10.72 7.07 2.13
N ASP A 48 11.09 6.52 0.97
CA ASP A 48 10.18 6.18 -0.12
C ASP A 48 10.05 4.65 -0.28
N THR A 49 10.59 3.83 0.64
CA THR A 49 10.41 2.37 0.65
C THR A 49 9.11 1.95 1.36
N ASN A 50 8.68 0.70 1.14
CA ASN A 50 7.57 0.04 1.87
C ASN A 50 6.28 0.88 1.89
N LEU A 51 5.90 1.46 0.76
CA LEU A 51 4.67 2.26 0.61
C LEU A 51 4.56 3.50 1.52
N LYS A 52 5.64 3.94 2.17
CA LYS A 52 5.68 5.13 3.04
C LYS A 52 5.22 6.41 2.37
N ASN A 53 5.34 6.47 1.04
CA ASN A 53 5.08 7.66 0.26
C ASN A 53 4.17 7.33 -0.94
N THR A 54 2.99 7.93 -0.98
CA THR A 54 2.01 7.68 -2.06
C THR A 54 2.41 8.31 -3.39
N ARG A 55 3.40 9.20 -3.41
CA ARG A 55 3.86 9.93 -4.62
C ARG A 55 5.17 9.39 -5.18
N ARG A 56 5.96 8.71 -4.35
CA ARG A 56 7.30 8.20 -4.69
C ARG A 56 7.49 6.81 -4.12
N LEU A 57 8.12 5.92 -4.87
CA LEU A 57 8.45 4.58 -4.40
C LEU A 57 9.90 4.25 -4.75
N SER A 58 10.68 3.87 -3.73
CA SER A 58 11.96 3.24 -3.90
C SER A 58 11.82 1.73 -3.69
N THR A 59 12.19 0.97 -4.71
CA THR A 59 12.17 -0.50 -4.73
C THR A 59 13.31 -0.98 -5.64
N SER A 60 13.25 -2.20 -6.12
CA SER A 60 14.24 -2.79 -7.01
C SER A 60 13.58 -3.54 -8.16
N LEU A 61 14.38 -3.74 -9.20
CA LEU A 61 14.17 -4.78 -10.20
C LEU A 61 15.43 -5.66 -10.20
N VAL A 62 15.44 -6.72 -10.98
CA VAL A 62 16.65 -7.50 -11.22
C VAL A 62 17.16 -7.19 -12.62
N ALA A 63 18.40 -6.72 -12.71
CA ALA A 63 19.11 -6.46 -13.96
C ALA A 63 20.34 -7.37 -14.04
N SER A 64 20.44 -8.20 -15.07
CA SER A 64 21.59 -9.12 -15.25
C SER A 64 21.89 -9.96 -13.99
N GLU A 65 20.83 -10.50 -13.37
CA GLU A 65 20.87 -11.30 -12.13
C GLU A 65 21.24 -10.53 -10.85
N ALA A 66 21.43 -9.22 -10.92
CA ALA A 66 21.70 -8.37 -9.75
C ALA A 66 20.48 -7.50 -9.39
N GLU A 67 20.20 -7.39 -8.10
CA GLU A 67 19.19 -6.45 -7.61
C GLU A 67 19.65 -5.01 -7.90
N THR A 68 18.87 -4.31 -8.72
CA THR A 68 19.14 -2.94 -9.14
C THR A 68 18.09 -2.01 -8.56
N PRO A 69 18.47 -1.06 -7.68
CA PRO A 69 17.54 -0.11 -7.11
C PRO A 69 16.92 0.81 -8.15
N ILE A 70 15.63 1.07 -8.00
CA ILE A 70 14.88 2.00 -8.84
C ILE A 70 14.07 2.99 -8.00
N HIS A 71 13.83 4.15 -8.59
CA HIS A 71 12.95 5.19 -8.06
C HIS A 71 11.80 5.45 -9.03
N LEU A 72 10.59 5.34 -8.52
CA LEU A 72 9.35 5.52 -9.24
C LEU A 72 8.66 6.79 -8.75
N PHE A 73 8.12 7.57 -9.67
CA PHE A 73 7.27 8.72 -9.37
C PHE A 73 5.89 8.48 -9.95
N ALA A 74 4.85 8.67 -9.14
CA ALA A 74 3.50 8.28 -9.57
C ALA A 74 2.94 9.17 -10.70
N ARG A 75 3.56 10.32 -10.94
CA ARG A 75 3.26 11.22 -12.05
C ARG A 75 3.97 10.83 -13.35
N ASP A 76 4.99 9.97 -13.29
CA ASP A 76 5.86 9.61 -14.41
C ASP A 76 5.26 8.40 -15.15
N ARG A 77 3.98 8.52 -15.52
CA ARG A 77 3.18 7.52 -16.22
C ARG A 77 2.80 8.02 -17.60
N PHE A 78 2.86 7.13 -18.58
CA PHE A 78 2.66 7.47 -19.98
C PHE A 78 1.75 6.44 -20.64
N PHE A 79 0.94 6.93 -21.57
CA PHE A 79 0.23 6.07 -22.49
C PHE A 79 1.02 6.00 -23.80
N LEU A 80 1.39 4.79 -24.19
CA LEU A 80 2.10 4.49 -25.43
C LEU A 80 1.20 3.69 -26.37
N PRO A 81 1.30 3.87 -27.69
CA PRO A 81 0.57 3.02 -28.63
C PRO A 81 0.94 1.54 -28.41
N ARG A 82 -0.08 0.70 -28.22
CA ARG A 82 0.13 -0.74 -27.99
C ARG A 82 0.80 -1.44 -29.17
N LYS A 83 0.59 -0.92 -30.38
CA LYS A 83 1.26 -1.38 -31.61
C LYS A 83 2.78 -1.36 -31.52
N LEU A 84 3.38 -0.60 -30.60
CA LEU A 84 4.83 -0.67 -30.36
C LEU A 84 5.29 -2.08 -29.94
N LEU A 85 4.44 -2.89 -29.29
CA LEU A 85 4.79 -4.27 -28.95
C LEU A 85 4.95 -5.20 -30.16
N LEU A 86 4.55 -4.75 -31.36
CA LEU A 86 4.83 -5.48 -32.61
C LEU A 86 6.28 -5.30 -33.08
N GLU A 87 6.93 -4.24 -32.61
CA GLU A 87 8.29 -3.84 -33.03
C GLU A 87 9.32 -4.03 -31.91
N PHE A 88 8.88 -4.03 -30.65
CA PHE A 88 9.73 -4.08 -29.48
C PHE A 88 9.34 -5.24 -28.56
N GLU A 89 10.33 -6.00 -28.13
CA GLU A 89 10.20 -7.02 -27.09
C GLU A 89 10.60 -6.45 -25.72
N SER A 90 10.17 -7.11 -24.65
CA SER A 90 10.68 -6.82 -23.32
C SER A 90 12.18 -7.04 -23.26
N ASN A 91 12.94 -6.12 -22.65
CA ASN A 91 14.37 -6.32 -22.46
C ASN A 91 14.61 -7.53 -21.53
N PRO A 92 15.25 -8.61 -21.99
CA PRO A 92 15.44 -9.83 -21.21
C PRO A 92 16.42 -9.66 -20.04
N GLU A 93 17.23 -8.60 -20.03
CA GLU A 93 18.14 -8.31 -18.92
C GLU A 93 17.41 -7.86 -17.67
N PHE A 94 16.20 -7.31 -17.82
CA PHE A 94 15.39 -6.77 -16.73
C PHE A 94 14.22 -7.70 -16.40
N HIS A 95 14.08 -8.05 -15.12
CA HIS A 95 12.89 -8.73 -14.62
C HIS A 95 12.45 -8.18 -13.26
N ILE A 96 11.15 -8.29 -13.00
CA ILE A 96 10.52 -7.89 -11.74
C ILE A 96 10.08 -9.17 -11.05
N THR A 97 10.52 -9.39 -9.81
CA THR A 97 10.04 -10.56 -9.03
C THR A 97 8.58 -10.36 -8.62
N THR A 98 7.90 -11.43 -8.27
CA THR A 98 6.52 -11.38 -7.75
C THR A 98 6.38 -10.43 -6.57
N GLN A 99 7.38 -10.38 -5.68
CA GLN A 99 7.37 -9.49 -4.52
C GLN A 99 7.40 -8.01 -4.94
N GLN A 100 8.33 -7.62 -5.82
CA GLN A 100 8.43 -6.23 -6.28
C GLN A 100 7.20 -5.83 -7.12
N LEU A 101 6.66 -6.75 -7.91
CA LEU A 101 5.43 -6.51 -8.65
C LEU A 101 4.25 -6.22 -7.70
N THR A 102 4.12 -6.97 -6.61
CA THR A 102 3.11 -6.73 -5.57
C THR A 102 3.31 -5.36 -4.92
N ILE A 103 4.54 -4.98 -4.60
CA ILE A 103 4.86 -3.66 -4.03
C ILE A 103 4.45 -2.54 -4.99
N ILE A 104 4.82 -2.63 -6.28
CA ILE A 104 4.49 -1.62 -7.29
C ILE A 104 2.97 -1.52 -7.48
N LYS A 105 2.27 -2.65 -7.57
CA LYS A 105 0.80 -2.69 -7.68
C LYS A 105 0.14 -2.04 -6.48
N ASN A 106 0.51 -2.43 -5.26
CA ASN A 106 -0.06 -1.89 -4.04
C ASN A 106 0.21 -0.39 -3.93
N TRP A 107 1.39 0.08 -4.31
CA TRP A 107 1.72 1.50 -4.35
C TRP A 107 0.86 2.29 -5.34
N LEU A 108 0.61 1.75 -6.54
CA LEU A 108 -0.27 2.38 -7.51
C LEU A 108 -1.71 2.46 -6.99
N VAL A 109 -2.21 1.36 -6.41
CA VAL A 109 -3.56 1.29 -5.81
C VAL A 109 -3.70 2.27 -4.65
N LEU A 110 -2.67 2.38 -3.81
CA LEU A 110 -2.66 3.24 -2.63
C LEU A 110 -3.03 4.70 -2.96
N ARG A 111 -2.71 5.18 -4.17
CA ARG A 111 -3.12 6.54 -4.60
C ARG A 111 -4.62 6.71 -4.80
N PHE A 112 -5.31 5.66 -5.18
CA PHE A 112 -6.75 5.66 -5.42
C PHE A 112 -7.53 5.29 -4.17
N THR A 113 -6.90 4.52 -3.26
CA THR A 113 -7.52 4.05 -2.03
C THR A 113 -7.09 4.83 -0.79
N ASN A 114 -6.18 5.81 -0.92
CA ASN A 114 -5.76 6.62 0.22
C ASN A 114 -6.97 7.32 0.81
N LEU A 115 -7.23 7.02 2.08
CA LEU A 115 -8.39 7.53 2.77
C LEU A 115 -8.18 9.02 3.09
N ALA A 116 -9.03 9.88 2.53
CA ALA A 116 -9.14 11.26 2.98
C ALA A 116 -9.93 11.28 4.28
N LEU A 117 -9.20 11.39 5.40
CA LEU A 117 -9.76 11.66 6.71
C LEU A 117 -9.92 13.18 6.89
N PRO A 118 -10.86 13.64 7.73
CA PRO A 118 -10.93 15.04 8.12
C PRO A 118 -9.58 15.55 8.62
N ASP A 119 -9.21 16.77 8.26
CA ASP A 119 -7.96 17.40 8.67
C ASP A 119 -7.92 17.51 10.20
N SER A 120 -9.03 17.92 10.84
CA SER A 120 -9.07 18.02 12.31
C SER A 120 -8.97 16.66 13.01
N PHE A 121 -9.38 15.56 12.37
CA PHE A 121 -9.14 14.20 12.86
C PHE A 121 -7.66 13.82 12.74
N ASN A 122 -7.04 14.11 11.60
CA ASN A 122 -5.60 13.86 11.41
C ASN A 122 -4.75 14.63 12.42
N GLU A 123 -5.05 15.91 12.64
CA GLU A 123 -4.34 16.76 13.61
C GLU A 123 -4.41 16.20 15.04
N ARG A 124 -5.55 15.63 15.45
CA ARG A 124 -5.70 14.99 16.77
C ARG A 124 -4.85 13.72 16.90
N LEU A 125 -4.72 12.96 15.81
CA LEU A 125 -3.90 11.75 15.77
C LEU A 125 -2.39 12.04 15.68
N GLU A 126 -2.01 13.20 15.15
CA GLU A 126 -0.62 13.51 14.84
C GLU A 126 0.32 13.50 16.06
N GLY A 127 1.62 13.34 15.78
CA GLY A 127 2.66 13.28 16.81
C GLY A 127 2.75 11.93 17.52
N ARG A 128 2.81 11.97 18.86
CA ARG A 128 3.23 10.84 19.71
C ARG A 128 2.29 9.62 19.63
N PRO A 129 0.95 9.75 19.59
CA PRO A 129 0.06 8.58 19.48
C PRO A 129 0.32 7.79 18.20
N MET A 130 0.36 8.45 17.04
CA MET A 130 0.64 7.79 15.76
C MET A 130 2.04 7.18 15.68
N GLU A 131 3.06 7.81 16.28
CA GLU A 131 4.39 7.19 16.39
C GLU A 131 4.37 5.90 17.23
N LYS A 132 3.65 5.90 18.36
CA LYS A 132 3.49 4.71 19.21
C LYS A 132 2.77 3.59 18.47
N LEU A 133 1.66 3.89 17.79
CA LEU A 133 0.90 2.92 16.98
C LEU A 133 1.78 2.30 15.89
N ARG A 134 2.47 3.14 15.09
CA ARG A 134 3.37 2.64 14.04
C ARG A 134 4.48 1.75 14.60
N LYS A 135 5.04 2.11 15.76
CA LYS A 135 6.09 1.33 16.42
C LYS A 135 5.58 0.00 16.99
N LEU A 136 4.37 0.00 17.55
CA LEU A 136 3.70 -1.19 18.06
C LEU A 136 3.41 -2.16 16.91
N LEU A 137 2.77 -1.67 15.85
CA LEU A 137 2.40 -2.48 14.69
C LEU A 137 3.62 -2.91 13.86
N SER A 138 4.75 -2.19 13.92
CA SER A 138 6.00 -2.63 13.26
C SER A 138 6.78 -3.70 14.03
N ARG A 139 6.19 -4.36 15.04
CA ARG A 139 6.84 -5.38 15.88
C ARG A 139 6.03 -6.67 15.89
N ASN A 140 6.61 -7.76 16.40
CA ASN A 140 5.89 -9.01 16.64
C ASN A 140 4.87 -8.84 17.80
N PRO A 141 3.57 -9.18 17.65
CA PRO A 141 2.89 -9.75 16.49
C PRO A 141 2.26 -8.74 15.51
N GLY A 142 2.27 -7.44 15.81
CA GLY A 142 1.82 -6.38 14.89
C GLY A 142 2.29 -6.49 13.43
N TYR A 143 3.47 -7.06 13.15
CA TYR A 143 3.95 -7.35 11.78
C TYR A 143 3.05 -8.33 11.01
N LEU A 144 2.27 -9.15 11.71
CA LEU A 144 1.31 -10.09 11.14
C LEU A 144 0.02 -9.39 10.72
N CYS A 145 -0.26 -8.20 11.27
CA CYS A 145 -1.42 -7.39 10.92
C CYS A 145 -1.40 -7.11 9.42
N GLU A 146 -2.45 -7.53 8.74
CA GLU A 146 -2.58 -7.38 7.29
C GLU A 146 -3.18 -6.04 6.94
N ASN A 147 -4.23 -5.66 7.68
CA ASN A 147 -5.01 -4.45 7.43
C ASN A 147 -5.54 -3.86 8.73
N LEU A 148 -5.70 -2.55 8.75
CA LEU A 148 -6.52 -1.85 9.72
C LEU A 148 -7.74 -1.26 9.01
N TYR A 149 -8.91 -1.40 9.60
CA TYR A 149 -10.10 -0.68 9.18
C TYR A 149 -10.53 0.28 10.29
N LEU A 150 -11.07 1.43 9.89
CA LEU A 150 -11.68 2.36 10.82
C LEU A 150 -13.08 2.73 10.36
N LYS A 151 -13.87 3.22 11.30
CA LYS A 151 -15.15 3.86 11.06
C LYS A 151 -15.28 5.08 11.97
N LEU A 152 -15.76 6.18 11.39
CA LEU A 152 -16.07 7.41 12.12
C LEU A 152 -17.58 7.64 12.15
N ASN A 153 -18.06 8.30 13.21
CA ASN A 153 -19.42 8.84 13.27
C ASN A 153 -19.65 9.91 12.19
N TYR A 154 -18.67 10.81 12.01
CA TYR A 154 -18.70 11.88 11.02
C TYR A 154 -17.44 11.84 10.16
N TRP A 155 -17.62 12.15 8.88
CA TRP A 155 -16.55 12.32 7.90
C TRP A 155 -16.33 13.80 7.53
N ASP A 156 -17.06 14.69 8.20
CA ASP A 156 -16.92 16.15 8.08
C ASP A 156 -15.97 16.69 9.15
N GLU A 157 -15.48 17.91 8.97
CA GLU A 157 -14.63 18.60 9.94
C GLU A 157 -15.40 18.91 11.23
N LEU A 158 -14.85 18.47 12.35
CA LEU A 158 -15.32 18.84 13.69
C LEU A 158 -14.45 19.93 14.30
N ASP A 159 -15.09 20.81 15.07
CA ASP A 159 -14.41 21.82 15.89
C ASP A 159 -13.73 21.21 17.12
N GLU A 160 -12.93 22.03 17.83
CA GLU A 160 -12.15 21.62 19.01
C GLU A 160 -13.02 21.20 20.22
N HIS A 161 -14.34 21.41 20.17
CA HIS A 161 -15.26 21.09 21.27
C HIS A 161 -16.06 19.82 21.01
N SER A 162 -15.93 19.22 19.84
CA SER A 162 -16.68 18.05 19.40
C SER A 162 -15.74 16.87 19.16
N ASP A 163 -16.07 15.71 19.71
CA ASP A 163 -15.26 14.50 19.60
C ASP A 163 -15.67 13.64 18.40
N TYR A 164 -14.68 13.05 17.73
CA TYR A 164 -14.94 11.97 16.79
C TYR A 164 -15.18 10.68 17.56
N SER A 165 -16.21 9.93 17.19
CA SER A 165 -16.31 8.51 17.58
C SER A 165 -15.49 7.68 16.59
N LEU A 166 -14.60 6.85 17.11
CA LEU A 166 -13.75 5.97 16.31
C LEU A 166 -14.03 4.51 16.67
N ALA A 167 -14.29 3.67 15.68
CA ALA A 167 -14.21 2.22 15.81
C ALA A 167 -13.07 1.69 14.92
N VAL A 168 -12.32 0.69 15.39
CA VAL A 168 -11.18 0.10 14.69
C VAL A 168 -11.31 -1.42 14.60
N LEU A 169 -10.95 -1.99 13.46
CA LEU A 169 -10.74 -3.42 13.29
C LEU A 169 -9.29 -3.70 12.93
N ILE A 170 -8.66 -4.61 13.66
CA ILE A 170 -7.33 -5.13 13.40
C ILE A 170 -7.45 -6.48 12.73
N VAL A 171 -6.95 -6.59 11.50
CA VAL A 171 -7.10 -7.79 10.68
C VAL A 171 -5.80 -8.57 10.64
N TYR A 172 -5.85 -9.81 11.09
CA TYR A 172 -4.77 -10.80 10.98
C TYR A 172 -5.18 -11.93 10.04
N ALA A 173 -4.20 -12.65 9.49
CA ALA A 173 -4.50 -13.92 8.81
C ALA A 173 -4.96 -14.95 9.84
N GLU A 174 -5.94 -15.79 9.49
CA GLU A 174 -6.46 -16.87 10.36
C GLU A 174 -5.33 -17.71 10.99
N VAL A 175 -4.39 -18.20 10.17
CA VAL A 175 -3.25 -19.00 10.63
C VAL A 175 -2.37 -18.25 11.65
N ALA A 176 -2.18 -16.95 11.45
CA ALA A 176 -1.36 -16.14 12.36
C ALA A 176 -2.08 -15.89 13.69
N TYR A 177 -3.40 -15.74 13.65
CA TYR A 177 -4.23 -15.60 14.83
C TYR A 177 -4.22 -16.89 15.66
N ASP A 178 -4.42 -18.05 15.03
CA ASP A 178 -4.39 -19.36 15.71
C ASP A 178 -3.04 -19.66 16.38
N GLU A 179 -1.93 -19.23 15.77
CA GLU A 179 -0.58 -19.48 16.29
C GLU A 179 -0.16 -18.52 17.42
N GLN A 180 -0.70 -17.29 17.46
CA GLN A 180 -0.21 -16.19 18.31
C GLN A 180 -1.35 -15.36 18.94
N GLU A 181 -2.47 -16.02 19.26
CA GLU A 181 -3.70 -15.38 19.76
C GLU A 181 -3.41 -14.47 20.97
N GLU A 182 -2.72 -14.98 21.99
CA GLU A 182 -2.44 -14.22 23.23
C GLU A 182 -1.60 -12.96 22.97
N GLU A 183 -0.57 -13.07 22.12
CA GLU A 183 0.25 -11.91 21.76
C GLU A 183 -0.54 -10.91 20.91
N ILE A 184 -1.42 -11.38 20.02
CA ILE A 184 -2.25 -10.55 19.14
C ILE A 184 -3.26 -9.76 19.97
N GLU A 185 -3.95 -10.41 20.90
CA GLU A 185 -4.86 -9.76 21.84
C GLU A 185 -4.11 -8.73 22.70
N THR A 186 -2.94 -9.09 23.23
CA THR A 186 -2.07 -8.13 23.95
C THR A 186 -1.68 -6.94 23.07
N CYS A 187 -1.44 -7.15 21.78
CA CYS A 187 -1.14 -6.08 20.83
C CYS A 187 -2.37 -5.19 20.61
N ALA A 188 -3.56 -5.78 20.49
CA ALA A 188 -4.82 -5.06 20.30
C ALA A 188 -5.21 -4.23 21.52
N GLU A 189 -5.06 -4.77 22.74
CA GLU A 189 -5.25 -4.02 23.99
C GLU A 189 -4.37 -2.77 24.03
N ARG A 190 -3.11 -2.90 23.62
CA ARG A 190 -2.18 -1.75 23.57
C ARG A 190 -2.53 -0.76 22.46
N VAL A 191 -3.12 -1.21 21.35
CA VAL A 191 -3.67 -0.31 20.32
C VAL A 191 -4.85 0.46 20.89
N ASN A 192 -5.77 -0.24 21.57
CA ASN A 192 -6.92 0.33 22.25
C ASN A 192 -6.47 1.42 23.25
N GLU A 193 -5.55 1.10 24.17
CA GLU A 193 -5.00 2.07 25.12
C GLU A 193 -4.41 3.31 24.44
N ILE A 194 -3.70 3.16 23.32
CA ILE A 194 -3.12 4.31 22.63
C ILE A 194 -4.21 5.19 22.02
N LEU A 195 -5.24 4.59 21.42
CA LEU A 195 -6.32 5.31 20.73
C LEU A 195 -7.29 5.97 21.72
N ASP A 196 -7.62 5.31 22.82
CA ASP A 196 -8.53 5.81 23.85
C ASP A 196 -7.97 7.05 24.59
N ASN A 197 -6.64 7.17 24.62
CA ASN A 197 -5.94 8.31 25.23
C ASN A 197 -5.74 9.51 24.29
N ILE A 198 -6.37 9.55 23.11
CA ILE A 198 -6.22 10.64 22.14
C ILE A 198 -7.27 11.73 22.41
N PRO A 199 -6.86 12.96 22.79
CA PRO A 199 -7.81 14.04 23.03
C PRO A 199 -8.64 14.34 21.77
N GLY A 200 -9.95 14.52 21.95
CA GLY A 200 -10.87 14.78 20.86
C GLY A 200 -11.31 13.52 20.07
N ILE A 201 -10.93 12.32 20.53
CA ILE A 201 -11.37 11.05 19.93
C ILE A 201 -11.91 10.17 21.04
N HIS A 202 -13.16 9.74 20.88
CA HIS A 202 -13.80 8.73 21.71
C HIS A 202 -13.75 7.39 21.01
N LEU A 203 -13.00 6.43 21.56
CA LEU A 203 -12.90 5.09 21.00
C LEU A 203 -14.14 4.26 21.37
N GLU A 204 -14.96 3.90 20.37
CA GLU A 204 -16.14 3.06 20.56
C GLU A 204 -15.78 1.57 20.64
N SER A 205 -14.89 1.11 19.76
CA SER A 205 -14.38 -0.26 19.78
C SER A 205 -13.02 -0.38 19.10
N CYS A 206 -12.27 -1.40 19.48
CA CYS A 206 -11.03 -1.82 18.83
C CYS A 206 -10.98 -3.34 18.86
N ASP A 207 -11.51 -3.96 17.81
CA ASP A 207 -11.73 -5.40 17.75
C ASP A 207 -10.70 -6.08 16.84
N VAL A 208 -10.32 -7.32 17.17
CA VAL A 208 -9.49 -8.17 16.32
C VAL A 208 -10.40 -9.09 15.51
N ILE A 209 -10.11 -9.20 14.21
CA ILE A 209 -10.77 -10.16 13.32
C ILE A 209 -9.75 -10.83 12.40
N THR A 210 -10.15 -11.96 11.83
CA THR A 210 -9.42 -12.62 10.76
C THR A 210 -9.83 -12.10 9.38
N ASP A 211 -9.01 -12.34 8.37
CA ASP A 211 -9.20 -11.82 7.02
C ASP A 211 -10.46 -12.38 6.32
N ASP A 212 -10.84 -13.61 6.62
CA ASP A 212 -12.07 -14.26 6.14
C ASP A 212 -13.36 -13.60 6.69
N MET A 213 -13.28 -12.93 7.84
CA MET A 213 -14.40 -12.19 8.43
C MET A 213 -14.64 -10.82 7.79
N VAL A 214 -13.72 -10.32 6.95
CA VAL A 214 -13.88 -9.03 6.27
C VAL A 214 -14.91 -9.16 5.15
N THR A 215 -16.14 -8.69 5.39
CA THR A 215 -17.24 -8.80 4.42
C THR A 215 -17.50 -7.51 3.62
N LEU A 216 -18.11 -7.67 2.44
CA LEU A 216 -18.63 -6.53 1.67
C LEU A 216 -19.68 -5.72 2.43
N GLN A 217 -20.43 -6.35 3.34
CA GLN A 217 -21.42 -5.65 4.17
C GLN A 217 -20.74 -4.66 5.11
N MET A 218 -19.61 -5.02 5.71
CA MET A 218 -18.86 -4.12 6.59
C MET A 218 -18.41 -2.86 5.84
N LEU A 219 -17.87 -3.01 4.63
CA LEU A 219 -17.47 -1.87 3.80
C LEU A 219 -18.67 -0.95 3.49
N ARG A 220 -19.85 -1.52 3.21
CA ARG A 220 -21.10 -0.76 3.01
C ARG A 220 -21.58 -0.07 4.29
N MET A 221 -21.28 -0.62 5.46
CA MET A 221 -21.60 -0.05 6.77
C MET A 221 -20.64 1.08 7.18
N GLY A 222 -19.72 1.49 6.30
CA GLY A 222 -18.85 2.65 6.49
C GLY A 222 -17.46 2.32 7.03
N TRP A 223 -17.10 1.04 7.15
CA TRP A 223 -15.72 0.64 7.44
C TRP A 223 -14.82 0.96 6.25
N LYS A 224 -13.73 1.68 6.50
CA LYS A 224 -12.75 2.05 5.48
C LYS A 224 -11.36 1.63 5.90
N ARG A 225 -10.58 1.13 4.95
CA ARG A 225 -9.19 0.73 5.17
C ARG A 225 -8.37 1.94 5.60
N TRP A 226 -7.68 1.83 6.73
CA TRP A 226 -6.80 2.85 7.25
C TRP A 226 -5.39 2.73 6.64
N SER A 227 -5.30 3.16 5.39
CA SER A 227 -4.11 2.96 4.53
C SER A 227 -2.78 3.53 5.05
N VAL A 228 -2.80 4.38 6.09
CA VAL A 228 -1.59 4.90 6.78
C VAL A 228 -0.71 3.78 7.35
N PHE A 229 -1.28 2.60 7.58
CA PHE A 229 -0.59 1.43 8.12
C PHE A 229 -0.26 0.36 7.08
N ASP A 230 -0.55 0.57 5.79
CA ASP A 230 -0.22 -0.40 4.73
C ASP A 230 1.29 -0.65 4.61
N GLN A 231 2.11 0.29 5.05
CA GLN A 231 3.56 0.13 5.15
C GLN A 231 4.01 -0.96 6.15
N VAL A 232 3.16 -1.32 7.11
CA VAL A 232 3.44 -2.32 8.13
C VAL A 232 3.32 -3.71 7.52
N SER A 233 2.24 -3.98 6.78
CA SER A 233 2.00 -5.27 6.15
C SER A 233 2.99 -5.60 5.05
N VAL A 234 3.51 -4.59 4.32
CA VAL A 234 4.51 -4.78 3.26
C VAL A 234 5.93 -5.07 3.78
N LYS A 235 6.21 -4.85 5.07
CA LYS A 235 7.50 -5.24 5.68
C LYS A 235 7.69 -6.75 5.80
N LYS A 236 6.66 -7.55 5.52
CA LYS A 236 6.76 -9.01 5.46
C LYS A 236 7.72 -9.43 4.32
N GLU A 237 8.86 -10.04 4.66
CA GLU A 237 9.47 -11.07 3.82
C GLU A 237 8.62 -12.34 3.99
N THR A 238 7.44 -12.38 3.39
CA THR A 238 6.70 -13.64 3.29
C THR A 238 7.11 -14.28 1.98
N PRO A 239 7.88 -15.39 1.98
CA PRO A 239 8.01 -16.19 0.78
C PRO A 239 6.60 -16.61 0.38
N ALA A 240 6.20 -16.28 -0.84
CA ALA A 240 4.99 -16.83 -1.41
C ALA A 240 5.17 -18.36 -1.45
N LYS A 241 4.62 -19.07 -0.47
CA LYS A 241 4.47 -20.52 -0.56
C LYS A 241 3.31 -20.79 -1.52
N PHE A 242 3.61 -20.76 -2.81
CA PHE A 242 2.89 -21.59 -3.76
C PHE A 242 3.56 -22.96 -3.70
N GLU A 243 2.98 -23.89 -2.95
CA GLU A 243 3.19 -25.31 -3.23
C GLU A 243 2.15 -25.74 -4.28
N PRO A 244 2.56 -26.53 -5.29
CA PRO A 244 1.74 -26.90 -6.45
C PRO A 244 0.53 -27.79 -6.12
#